data_AF-A0A934Z2I2-F1
#
_entry.id   AF-A0A934Z2I2-F1
#
_cell.length_a   1.000
_cell.length_b   1.000
_cell.length_c   1.000
_cell.angle_alpha   90.00
_cell.angle_beta   90.00
_cell.angle_gamma   90.00
#
_symmetry.space_group_name_H-M   'P 1'
#
loop_
_entity.id
_entity.type
_entity.pdbx_description
1 polymer ?
#
loop_
_entity_poly.entity_id
_entity_poly.type
_entity_poly.pdbx_seq_one_letter_code
_entity_poly.pdbx_strand_id
1 'polypeptide(L)'
;MNRSTTLLDAADLTVSRFDHPPHEVHDDPDREEGGHYGIAFVQEGCFGIGTAWLHPGAVLLTQPGVAVACRHDSSYPTDVCIAVRYNEAAAAPFAHAWAGRGGSRGDDRRLGWRWCSVAWRLRLTRRMISRSNGGRSVR
;
A
#
# COMPACT_ATOMS: atom_id res chain seq x y z
N MET A 1 14.45 9.65 8.05
CA MET A 1 13.15 9.46 8.72
C MET A 1 12.05 9.35 7.66
N ASN A 2 11.01 8.54 7.86
CA ASN A 2 9.97 8.32 6.86
C ASN A 2 8.74 9.19 7.12
N ARG A 3 8.10 9.71 6.06
CA ARG A 3 6.86 10.50 6.19
C ARG A 3 5.68 9.77 5.59
N SER A 4 4.55 9.81 6.28
CA SER A 4 3.29 9.29 5.79
C SER A 4 2.20 10.34 5.95
N THR A 5 1.51 10.65 4.86
CA THR A 5 0.40 11.61 4.82
C THR A 5 -0.87 10.91 4.36
N THR A 6 -1.91 10.93 5.18
CA THR A 6 -3.23 10.42 4.78
C THR A 6 -3.85 11.36 3.74
N LEU A 7 -4.22 10.81 2.58
CA LEU A 7 -4.88 11.51 1.48
C LEU A 7 -6.40 11.30 1.50
N LEU A 8 -6.84 10.11 1.92
CA LEU A 8 -8.23 9.74 2.08
C LEU A 8 -8.36 8.83 3.29
N ASP A 9 -9.33 9.11 4.13
CA ASP A 9 -9.76 8.22 5.21
C ASP A 9 -11.24 7.92 5.04
N ALA A 10 -11.55 6.64 4.77
CA ALA A 10 -12.89 6.17 4.49
C ALA A 10 -13.20 4.92 5.34
N ALA A 11 -14.49 4.57 5.44
CA ALA A 11 -14.93 3.45 6.27
C ALA A 11 -14.27 2.11 5.87
N ASP A 12 -14.02 1.90 4.58
CA ASP A 12 -13.50 0.63 4.07
C ASP A 12 -11.99 0.63 3.83
N LEU A 13 -11.38 1.81 3.68
CA LEU A 13 -9.97 1.94 3.34
C LEU A 13 -9.38 3.30 3.72
N THR A 14 -8.07 3.33 3.83
CA THR A 14 -7.26 4.54 3.91
C THR A 14 -6.33 4.61 2.71
N VAL A 15 -6.17 5.79 2.12
CA VAL A 15 -5.14 6.06 1.12
C VAL A 15 -4.12 7.00 1.74
N SER A 16 -2.85 6.63 1.68
CA SER A 16 -1.74 7.46 2.16
C SER A 16 -0.67 7.64 1.09
N ARG A 17 0.06 8.75 1.18
CA ARG A 17 1.31 8.97 0.47
C ARG A 17 2.44 8.76 1.46
N PHE A 18 3.39 7.93 1.06
CA PHE A 18 4.65 7.73 1.76
C PHE A 18 5.77 8.36 0.94
N ASP A 19 6.66 9.10 1.60
CA ASP A 19 7.89 9.60 0.98
C ASP A 19 9.04 9.73 1.98
N HIS A 20 10.25 9.81 1.44
CA HIS A 20 11.43 10.20 2.19
C HIS A 20 11.68 11.71 2.05
N PRO A 21 11.89 12.44 3.15
CA PRO A 21 12.30 13.83 3.11
C PRO A 21 13.68 13.96 2.47
N PRO A 22 13.92 15.00 1.65
CA PRO A 22 15.17 15.16 0.94
C PRO A 22 16.32 15.39 1.93
N HIS A 23 17.47 14.77 1.64
CA HIS A 23 18.73 14.91 2.39
C HIS A 23 18.71 14.41 3.84
N GLU A 24 17.66 13.71 4.26
CA GLU A 24 17.67 13.00 5.53
C GLU A 24 18.11 11.56 5.33
N VAL A 25 18.97 11.09 6.22
CA VAL A 25 19.36 9.67 6.25
C VAL A 25 18.11 8.85 6.52
N HIS A 26 17.84 7.86 5.67
CA HIS A 26 16.75 6.92 5.92
C HIS A 26 17.04 6.11 7.20
N ASP A 27 15.98 5.83 7.95
CA ASP A 27 16.05 5.08 9.20
C ASP A 27 14.90 4.08 9.16
N ASP A 28 15.07 3.11 8.25
CA ASP A 28 14.13 2.02 8.10
C ASP A 28 14.50 0.93 9.11
N PRO A 29 13.53 0.34 9.83
CA PRO A 29 13.84 -0.79 10.68
C PRO A 29 14.32 -1.98 9.82
N ASP A 30 15.14 -2.85 10.41
CA ASP A 30 15.62 -4.08 9.76
C ASP A 30 14.47 -4.94 9.19
N ARG A 31 13.28 -4.81 9.78
CA ARG A 31 12.08 -5.54 9.41
C ARG A 31 10.82 -4.72 9.73
N GLU A 32 9.98 -4.53 8.72
CA GLU A 32 8.63 -3.99 8.87
C GLU A 32 7.61 -5.12 8.70
N GLU A 33 6.67 -5.24 9.64
CA GLU A 33 5.56 -6.20 9.53
C GLU A 33 4.23 -5.47 9.38
N GLY A 34 3.57 -5.71 8.24
CA GLY A 34 2.27 -5.14 7.97
C GLY A 34 1.17 -5.89 8.71
N GLY A 35 0.39 -5.20 9.54
CA GLY A 35 -0.80 -5.76 10.21
C GLY A 35 -2.09 -5.71 9.37
N HIS A 36 -1.99 -5.44 8.06
CA HIS A 36 -3.16 -5.15 7.22
C HIS A 36 -2.98 -5.65 5.79
N TYR A 37 -4.11 -5.81 5.09
CA TYR A 37 -4.11 -5.99 3.65
C TYR A 37 -3.95 -4.63 2.98
N GLY A 38 -3.10 -4.58 1.95
CA GLY A 38 -2.83 -3.33 1.26
C GLY A 38 -2.21 -3.50 -0.11
N ILE A 39 -2.20 -2.39 -0.83
CA ILE A 39 -1.60 -2.22 -2.15
C ILE A 39 -0.77 -0.95 -2.11
N ALA A 40 0.52 -1.03 -2.42
CA ALA A 40 1.36 0.15 -2.60
C ALA A 40 1.80 0.28 -4.06
N PHE A 41 1.71 1.50 -4.58
CA PHE A 41 2.12 1.87 -5.93
C PHE A 41 3.35 2.76 -5.85
N VAL A 42 4.43 2.36 -6.51
CA VAL A 42 5.65 3.18 -6.60
C VAL A 42 5.45 4.26 -7.64
N GLN A 43 5.54 5.53 -7.24
CA GLN A 43 5.42 6.70 -8.12
C GLN A 43 6.79 7.23 -8.56
N GLU A 44 7.76 7.22 -7.65
CA GLU A 44 9.11 7.75 -7.86
C GLU A 44 10.13 6.85 -7.13
N GLY A 45 11.41 6.98 -7.50
CA GLY A 45 12.51 6.26 -6.87
C GLY A 45 12.52 4.76 -7.17
N CYS A 46 13.36 4.03 -6.45
CA CYS A 46 13.41 2.57 -6.51
C CYS A 46 13.96 1.99 -5.21
N PHE A 47 13.47 0.81 -4.86
CA PHE A 47 13.90 0.09 -3.66
C PHE A 47 13.70 -1.42 -3.83
N GLY A 48 14.44 -2.21 -3.07
CA GLY A 48 14.42 -3.66 -3.13
C GLY A 48 13.63 -4.28 -1.97
N ILE A 49 12.93 -5.37 -2.25
CA ILE A 49 12.34 -6.26 -1.23
C ILE A 49 12.73 -7.69 -1.55
N GLY A 50 13.41 -8.37 -0.62
CA GLY A 50 13.93 -9.73 -0.85
C GLY A 50 14.93 -9.75 -2.00
N THR A 51 14.61 -10.41 -3.11
CA THR A 51 15.44 -10.43 -4.33
C THR A 51 14.92 -9.50 -5.44
N ALA A 52 13.79 -8.85 -5.22
CA ALA A 52 13.15 -8.01 -6.22
C ALA A 52 13.52 -6.54 -6.06
N TRP A 53 13.46 -5.80 -7.18
CA TRP A 53 13.58 -4.35 -7.24
C TRP A 53 12.27 -3.74 -7.74
N LEU A 54 11.80 -2.73 -7.04
CA LEU A 54 10.61 -1.98 -7.33
C LEU A 54 11.01 -0.64 -7.96
N HIS A 55 10.39 -0.33 -9.09
CA HIS A 55 10.60 0.89 -9.87
C HIS A 55 9.27 1.62 -10.05
N PRO A 56 9.25 2.87 -10.55
CA PRO A 56 8.01 3.59 -10.80
C PRO A 56 7.06 2.78 -11.68
N GLY A 57 5.80 2.67 -11.25
CA GLY A 57 4.77 1.84 -11.86
C GLY A 57 4.67 0.42 -11.29
N ALA A 58 5.62 -0.01 -10.44
CA ALA A 58 5.51 -1.28 -9.73
C ALA A 58 4.39 -1.24 -8.68
N VAL A 59 3.83 -2.43 -8.41
CA VAL A 59 2.76 -2.63 -7.42
C VAL A 59 3.21 -3.68 -6.42
N LEU A 60 3.13 -3.33 -5.14
CA LEU A 60 3.39 -4.19 -4.00
C LEU A 60 2.08 -4.55 -3.32
N LEU A 61 1.88 -5.83 -2.99
CA LEU A 61 0.70 -6.33 -2.29
C LEU A 61 1.08 -6.80 -0.89
N THR A 62 0.52 -6.20 0.15
CA THR A 62 0.79 -6.57 1.54
C THR A 62 -0.40 -7.32 2.15
N GLN A 63 -0.12 -8.22 3.09
CA GLN A 63 -1.11 -8.90 3.92
C GLN A 63 -0.63 -9.01 5.36
N PRO A 64 -1.54 -9.23 6.33
CA PRO A 64 -1.19 -9.43 7.72
C PRO A 64 -0.14 -10.53 7.91
N GLY A 65 0.89 -10.23 8.71
CA GLY A 65 1.94 -11.19 9.09
C GLY A 65 3.03 -11.40 8.04
N VAL A 66 2.97 -10.68 6.91
CA VAL A 66 4.12 -10.59 5.99
C VAL A 66 5.03 -9.49 6.47
N ALA A 67 6.27 -9.87 6.69
CA ALA A 67 7.33 -8.93 7.00
C ALA A 67 8.24 -8.70 5.80
N VAL A 68 8.67 -7.46 5.65
CA VAL A 68 9.53 -7.00 4.57
C VAL A 68 10.72 -6.25 5.14
N ALA A 69 11.85 -6.35 4.44
CA ALA A 69 13.03 -5.53 4.66
C ALA A 69 13.29 -4.79 3.36
N CYS A 70 13.20 -3.46 3.40
CA CYS A 70 13.50 -2.61 2.26
C CYS A 70 15.01 -2.43 2.13
N ARG A 71 15.49 -2.39 0.90
CA ARG A 71 16.90 -2.12 0.58
C ARG A 71 16.97 -0.96 -0.40
N HIS A 72 17.91 -0.05 -0.16
CA HIS A 72 18.13 1.12 -1.00
C HIS A 72 19.59 1.14 -1.46
N ASP A 73 19.84 1.60 -2.69
CA ASP A 73 21.20 1.82 -3.20
C ASP A 73 21.79 3.16 -2.72
N SER A 74 20.95 4.02 -2.11
CA SER A 74 21.29 5.35 -1.62
C SER A 74 20.85 5.49 -0.15
N SER A 75 21.67 6.17 0.66
CA SER A 75 21.30 6.56 2.02
C SER A 75 20.24 7.67 2.07
N TYR A 76 19.98 8.29 0.91
CA TYR A 76 18.96 9.33 0.71
C TYR A 76 18.02 8.85 -0.40
N PRO A 77 17.16 7.85 -0.12
CA PRO A 77 16.23 7.37 -1.12
C PRO A 77 15.20 8.46 -1.44
N THR A 78 14.67 8.42 -2.66
CA THR A 78 13.70 9.40 -3.17
C THR A 78 12.40 8.73 -3.56
N ASP A 79 12.15 7.52 -3.06
CA ASP A 79 10.93 6.82 -3.40
C ASP A 79 9.71 7.52 -2.81
N VAL A 80 8.67 7.50 -3.63
CA VAL A 80 7.35 8.03 -3.30
C VAL A 80 6.37 6.92 -3.61
N CYS A 81 5.59 6.53 -2.62
CA CYS A 81 4.58 5.50 -2.76
C CYS A 81 3.18 6.04 -2.43
N ILE A 82 2.18 5.56 -3.16
CA ILE A 82 0.78 5.69 -2.76
C ILE A 82 0.32 4.33 -2.26
N ALA A 83 -0.09 4.28 -0.99
CA ALA A 83 -0.59 3.06 -0.37
C ALA A 83 -2.10 3.14 -0.20
N VAL A 84 -2.77 2.03 -0.51
CA VAL A 84 -4.16 1.76 -0.16
C VAL A 84 -4.13 0.67 0.91
N ARG A 85 -4.64 0.99 2.10
CA ARG A 85 -4.82 0.04 3.19
C ARG A 85 -6.31 -0.25 3.33
N TYR A 86 -6.67 -1.53 3.37
CA TYR A 86 -8.03 -1.93 3.67
C TYR A 86 -8.23 -2.01 5.18
N ASN A 87 -9.37 -1.51 5.66
CA ASN A 87 -9.79 -1.72 7.03
C ASN A 87 -10.21 -3.19 7.24
N GLU A 88 -10.09 -3.68 8.47
CA GLU A 88 -10.26 -5.10 8.77
C GLU A 88 -11.62 -5.67 8.31
N ALA A 89 -12.71 -4.94 8.57
CA ALA A 89 -14.05 -5.34 8.15
C ALA A 89 -14.18 -5.46 6.62
N ALA A 90 -13.60 -4.52 5.87
CA ALA A 90 -13.59 -4.56 4.41
C ALA A 90 -12.66 -5.64 3.86
N ALA A 91 -11.61 -5.99 4.61
CA ALA A 91 -10.63 -7.00 4.20
C ALA A 91 -11.08 -8.45 4.45
N ALA A 92 -12.00 -8.68 5.40
CA ALA A 92 -12.44 -10.00 5.81
C ALA A 92 -12.86 -10.93 4.65
N PRO A 93 -13.62 -10.47 3.62
CA PRO A 93 -13.97 -11.33 2.48
C PRO A 93 -12.76 -11.78 1.64
N PHE A 94 -11.67 -11.01 1.63
CA PHE A 94 -10.46 -11.32 0.85
C PHE A 94 -9.50 -12.26 1.57
N ALA A 95 -9.60 -12.39 2.90
CA ALA A 95 -8.71 -13.20 3.71
C ALA A 95 -8.67 -14.67 3.21
N HIS A 96 -9.83 -15.21 2.85
CA HIS A 96 -9.94 -16.55 2.29
C HIS A 96 -9.33 -16.68 0.87
N ALA A 97 -9.47 -15.65 0.03
CA ALA A 97 -8.91 -15.64 -1.31
C ALA A 97 -7.37 -15.60 -1.30
N TRP A 98 -6.77 -14.98 -0.27
CA TRP A 98 -5.33 -14.96 -0.05
C TRP A 98 -4.80 -16.25 0.58
N ALA A 99 -5.54 -16.83 1.54
CA ALA A 99 -5.15 -18.09 2.21
C ALA A 99 -5.01 -19.26 1.22
N GLY A 100 -5.82 -19.30 0.15
CA GLY A 100 -5.74 -20.35 -0.88
C GLY A 100 -4.58 -20.22 -1.88
N ARG A 101 -3.78 -19.15 -1.81
CA ARG A 101 -2.71 -18.87 -2.78
C ARG A 101 -1.31 -18.77 -2.16
N GLY A 102 -1.20 -18.75 -0.84
CA GLY A 102 0.06 -18.78 -0.11
C GLY A 102 0.51 -20.22 0.13
N GLY A 103 1.50 -20.67 -0.64
CA GLY A 103 2.22 -21.91 -0.34
C GLY A 103 2.79 -21.89 1.08
N SER A 104 2.64 -23.03 1.75
CA SER A 104 3.24 -23.45 3.03
C SER A 104 4.27 -22.54 3.70
N ARG A 105 3.94 -22.22 4.97
CA ARG A 105 4.64 -21.52 6.05
C ARG A 105 6.08 -21.96 6.40
N GLY A 106 6.87 -22.51 5.47
CA GLY A 106 8.16 -23.13 5.80
C GLY A 106 9.27 -23.02 4.75
N ASP A 107 9.09 -22.26 3.67
CA ASP A 107 10.16 -22.05 2.69
C ASP A 107 10.31 -20.56 2.39
N ASP A 108 11.40 -19.99 2.90
CA ASP A 108 11.84 -18.59 2.79
C ASP A 108 12.10 -18.16 1.32
N ARG A 109 11.75 -19.01 0.35
CA ARG A 109 12.03 -18.85 -1.09
C ARG A 109 10.79 -18.68 -1.96
N ARG A 110 9.59 -18.69 -1.37
CA ARG A 110 8.34 -18.44 -2.12
C ARG A 110 7.45 -17.47 -1.40
N LEU A 111 7.99 -16.27 -1.15
CA LEU A 111 7.13 -15.13 -0.87
C LEU A 111 6.15 -14.99 -2.05
N GLY A 112 4.86 -15.16 -1.78
CA GLY A 112 3.76 -15.19 -2.74
C GLY A 112 3.47 -13.83 -3.38
N TRP A 113 4.50 -13.15 -3.88
CA TRP A 113 4.37 -11.90 -4.61
C TRP A 113 3.90 -12.21 -6.03
N ARG A 114 2.63 -11.95 -6.32
CA ARG A 114 2.17 -11.89 -7.70
C ARG A 114 2.30 -10.46 -8.21
N TRP A 115 3.32 -10.28 -9.04
CA TRP A 115 3.50 -9.11 -9.88
C TRP A 115 2.34 -9.02 -10.84
N CYS A 116 1.62 -7.93 -10.75
CA CYS A 116 0.61 -7.57 -11.73
C CYS A 116 1.02 -6.22 -12.28
N SER A 117 1.68 -6.22 -13.44
CA SER A 117 1.91 -5.02 -14.25
C SER A 117 0.56 -4.57 -14.81
N VAL A 118 -0.31 -4.08 -13.94
CA VAL A 118 -1.62 -3.57 -14.32
C VAL A 118 -1.43 -2.09 -14.60
N ALA A 119 -1.51 -1.73 -15.88
CA ALA A 119 -1.66 -0.34 -16.29
C ALA A 119 -2.93 0.23 -15.64
N TRP A 120 -2.80 0.93 -14.51
CA TRP A 120 -3.93 1.49 -13.79
C TRP A 120 -4.36 2.81 -14.42
N ARG A 121 -5.60 2.85 -14.92
CA ARG A 121 -6.38 4.08 -15.08
C ARG A 121 -7.46 4.10 -13.99
N LEU A 122 -7.18 4.77 -12.88
CA LEU A 122 -8.22 5.18 -11.93
C LEU A 122 -9.11 6.22 -12.61
N ARG A 123 -10.25 5.79 -13.16
CA ARG A 123 -11.42 6.66 -13.25
C ARG A 123 -12.07 6.67 -11.87
N LEU A 124 -11.58 7.51 -10.97
CA LEU A 124 -12.34 7.94 -9.80
C LEU A 124 -13.61 8.61 -10.33
N THR A 125 -14.70 7.86 -10.36
CA THR A 125 -15.99 8.41 -10.78
C THR A 125 -16.49 9.34 -9.67
N ARG A 126 -16.86 10.56 -10.09
CA ARG A 126 -17.38 11.69 -9.30
C ARG A 126 -18.72 11.41 -8.58
N ARG A 127 -18.98 10.20 -8.08
CA ARG A 127 -20.22 9.83 -7.38
C ARG A 127 -19.98 9.57 -5.90
N MET A 128 -19.54 10.59 -5.16
CA MET A 128 -19.66 10.58 -3.70
C MET A 128 -19.85 11.97 -3.08
N ILE A 129 -20.45 12.90 -3.82
CA ILE A 129 -20.99 14.16 -3.29
C ILE A 129 -22.41 14.34 -3.83
N SER A 130 -23.33 13.50 -3.35
CA SER A 130 -24.77 13.72 -3.50
C SER A 130 -25.48 12.86 -2.47
N ARG A 131 -25.67 13.44 -1.27
CA ARG A 131 -26.80 13.20 -0.35
C ARG A 131 -26.52 13.84 1.01
N SER A 132 -26.97 15.08 1.15
CA SER A 132 -27.63 15.60 2.37
C SER A 132 -27.83 17.11 2.22
N ASN A 133 -28.93 17.51 1.59
CA ASN A 133 -29.63 18.75 1.94
C ASN A 133 -31.09 18.64 1.48
N GLY A 134 -31.80 17.69 2.10
CA GLY A 134 -33.25 17.75 2.22
C GLY A 134 -33.61 18.70 3.36
N GLY A 135 -33.44 20.00 3.13
CA GLY A 135 -33.87 21.05 4.06
C GLY A 135 -35.29 21.49 3.71
N ARG A 136 -36.21 21.20 4.63
CA ARG A 136 -37.65 21.48 4.60
C ARG A 136 -38.00 22.90 4.12
N SER A 137 -38.97 22.95 3.20
CA SER A 137 -39.86 24.10 3.03
C SER A 137 -40.72 24.26 4.29
N VAL A 138 -40.69 25.45 4.88
CA VAL A 138 -41.69 25.90 5.86
C VAL A 138 -42.45 27.04 5.19
N ARG A 139 -43.72 26.75 4.92
CA ARG A 139 -44.91 27.60 4.72
C ARG A 139 -44.70 29.07 4.34
#